data_AF-A0A948WD00-F1
#
_entry.id   AF-A0A948WD00-F1
#
_cell.length_a   1.000
_cell.length_b   1.000
_cell.length_c   1.000
_cell.angle_alpha   90.00
_cell.angle_beta   90.00
_cell.angle_gamma   90.00
#
_symmetry.space_group_name_H-M   'P 1'
#
loop_
_entity.id
_entity.type
_entity.pdbx_description
1 polymer ?
#
loop_
_entity_poly.entity_id
_entity_poly.type
_entity_poly.pdbx_seq_one_letter_code
_entity_poly.pdbx_strand_id
1 'polypeptide(L)'
;MGAKSPPVSALALRVALVVGALACAAWLAVSLRNERLQVAGIKLLQEKPPQPALALQDFQRASQLSASQQPELFQASVYFAQGQRARAVGMLRGLLADEPKNRTGWLLLSNWLRPSDPRAADAALARARALDGAP
;
A
#
# COMPACT_ATOMS: atom_id res chain seq x y z
N MET A 1 4.88 -52.13 -29.67
CA MET A 1 5.02 -51.12 -28.60
C MET A 1 4.99 -49.74 -29.25
N GLY A 2 3.80 -49.13 -29.33
CA GLY A 2 3.64 -47.81 -29.96
C GLY A 2 3.87 -46.70 -28.93
N ALA A 3 4.98 -45.98 -29.06
CA ALA A 3 5.21 -44.77 -28.28
C ALA A 3 4.19 -43.71 -28.73
N LYS A 4 3.15 -43.49 -27.93
CA LYS A 4 2.27 -42.33 -28.09
C LYS A 4 3.13 -41.09 -27.85
N SER A 5 3.45 -40.36 -28.92
CA SER A 5 4.00 -39.01 -28.82
C SER A 5 3.13 -38.21 -27.84
N PRO A 6 3.70 -37.50 -26.86
CA PRO A 6 2.89 -36.63 -26.02
C PRO A 6 2.18 -35.65 -26.95
N PRO A 7 0.84 -35.48 -26.85
CA PRO A 7 0.17 -34.50 -27.69
C PRO A 7 0.83 -33.15 -27.42
N VAL A 8 1.15 -32.38 -28.45
CA VAL A 8 1.84 -31.07 -28.34
C VAL A 8 1.17 -30.18 -27.27
N SER A 9 -0.13 -30.38 -27.03
CA SER A 9 -0.93 -29.83 -25.94
C SER A 9 -0.38 -30.08 -24.53
N ALA A 10 0.18 -31.25 -24.25
CA ALA A 10 0.75 -31.60 -22.95
C ALA A 10 2.09 -30.89 -22.69
N LEU A 11 2.94 -30.74 -23.71
CA LEU A 11 4.18 -29.97 -23.61
C LEU A 11 3.87 -28.48 -23.47
N ALA A 12 2.96 -27.95 -24.28
CA ALA A 12 2.50 -26.56 -24.20
C ALA A 12 1.90 -26.24 -22.82
N LEU A 13 1.06 -27.13 -22.27
CA LEU A 13 0.50 -26.99 -20.93
C LEU A 13 1.60 -26.97 -19.85
N ARG A 14 2.60 -27.85 -19.93
CA ARG A 14 3.72 -27.88 -18.98
C ARG A 14 4.54 -26.59 -19.03
N VAL A 15 4.84 -26.10 -20.24
CA VAL A 15 5.55 -24.83 -20.41
C VAL A 15 4.73 -23.68 -19.83
N ALA A 16 3.42 -23.61 -20.11
CA ALA A 16 2.54 -22.60 -19.54
C ALA A 16 2.51 -22.64 -18.01
N LEU A 17 2.45 -23.84 -17.41
CA LEU A 17 2.51 -24.01 -15.96
C LEU A 17 3.84 -23.54 -15.37
N VAL A 18 4.96 -23.85 -16.00
CA VAL A 18 6.29 -23.40 -15.54
C VAL A 18 6.39 -21.88 -15.61
N VAL A 19 5.96 -21.27 -16.72
CA VAL A 19 5.96 -19.81 -16.88
C VAL A 19 5.05 -19.14 -15.83
N GLY A 20 3.86 -19.68 -15.60
CA GLY A 20 2.95 -19.19 -14.56
C GLY A 20 3.55 -19.30 -13.15
N ALA A 21 4.19 -20.43 -12.84
CA ALA A 21 4.86 -20.63 -11.56
C ALA A 21 6.01 -19.62 -11.34
N LEU A 22 6.82 -19.36 -12.38
CA LEU A 22 7.89 -18.37 -12.32
C LEU A 22 7.35 -16.95 -12.13
N ALA A 23 6.25 -16.60 -12.81
CA ALA A 23 5.59 -15.30 -12.64
C ALA A 23 5.08 -15.12 -11.21
N CYS A 24 4.41 -16.14 -10.64
CA CYS A 24 3.97 -16.12 -9.23
C CYS A 24 5.15 -15.99 -8.26
N ALA A 25 6.25 -16.72 -8.49
CA ALA A 25 7.45 -16.65 -7.66
C ALA A 25 8.11 -15.26 -7.71
N ALA A 26 8.19 -14.66 -8.90
CA ALA A 26 8.69 -13.31 -9.09
C ALA A 26 7.79 -12.27 -8.38
N TRP A 27 6.48 -12.39 -8.54
CA TRP A 27 5.51 -11.51 -7.86
C TRP A 27 5.61 -11.61 -6.33
N LEU A 28 5.74 -12.83 -5.80
CA LEU A 28 5.92 -13.07 -4.38
C LEU A 28 7.24 -12.44 -3.87
N ALA A 29 8.34 -12.59 -4.62
CA ALA A 29 9.62 -11.99 -4.27
C ALA A 29 9.54 -10.46 -4.22
N VAL A 30 8.85 -9.83 -5.17
CA VAL A 30 8.60 -8.38 -5.19
C VAL A 30 7.75 -7.96 -3.99
N SER A 31 6.67 -8.68 -3.70
CA SER A 31 5.78 -8.40 -2.58
C SER A 31 6.52 -8.46 -1.24
N LEU A 32 7.33 -9.50 -1.02
CA LEU A 32 8.18 -9.64 0.18
C LEU A 32 9.22 -8.54 0.29
N ARG A 33 9.80 -8.10 -0.83
CA ARG A 33 10.74 -6.97 -0.85
C ARG A 33 10.07 -5.68 -0.42
N ASN A 34 8.85 -5.41 -0.90
CA ASN A 34 8.11 -4.20 -0.56
C ASN A 34 7.73 -4.17 0.92
N GLU A 35 7.26 -5.29 1.47
CA GLU A 35 7.00 -5.43 2.92
C GLU A 35 8.26 -5.19 3.76
N ARG A 36 9.42 -5.71 3.33
CA ARG A 36 10.69 -5.46 4.02
C ARG A 36 11.07 -3.98 4.02
N LEU A 37 10.88 -3.29 2.90
CA LEU A 37 11.12 -1.85 2.79
C LEU A 37 10.17 -1.06 3.70
N GLN A 38 8.88 -1.42 3.75
CA GLN A 38 7.93 -0.79 4.65
C GLN A 38 8.32 -0.99 6.12
N VAL A 39 8.70 -2.20 6.52
CA VAL A 39 9.19 -2.48 7.87
C VAL A 39 10.47 -1.70 8.18
N ALA A 40 11.40 -1.60 7.23
CA ALA A 40 12.62 -0.80 7.38
C ALA A 40 12.30 0.69 7.58
N GLY A 41 11.39 1.24 6.77
CA GLY A 41 10.92 2.62 6.90
C GLY A 41 10.29 2.90 8.26
N ILE A 42 9.46 1.98 8.78
CA ILE A 42 8.86 2.10 10.12
C ILE A 42 9.95 2.08 11.21
N LYS A 43 10.95 1.20 11.10
CA LYS A 43 12.07 1.15 12.05
C LYS A 43 12.85 2.46 12.06
N LEU A 44 13.13 3.04 10.89
CA LEU A 44 13.82 4.33 10.76
C LEU A 44 13.06 5.49 11.44
N LEU A 45 11.73 5.42 11.51
CA LEU A 45 10.92 6.38 12.27
C LEU A 45 10.97 6.16 13.79
N GLN A 46 11.31 4.96 14.25
CA GLN A 46 11.41 4.59 15.67
C GLN A 46 12.82 4.78 16.24
N GLU A 47 13.82 4.92 15.39
CA GLU A 47 15.21 5.18 15.78
C GLU A 47 15.37 6.53 16.53
N LYS A 48 16.47 6.65 17.27
CA LYS A 48 16.85 7.87 17.99
C LYS A 48 18.26 8.31 17.54
N PRO A 49 18.39 9.41 16.78
CA PRO A 49 17.32 10.27 16.26
C PRO A 49 16.49 9.60 15.14
N PRO A 50 15.22 9.98 14.95
CA PRO A 50 14.41 9.44 13.86
C PRO A 50 14.94 9.90 12.50
N GLN A 51 14.84 9.03 11.50
CA GLN A 51 15.38 9.25 10.15
C GLN A 51 14.25 9.32 9.09
N PRO A 52 13.39 10.36 9.13
CA PRO A 52 12.18 10.40 8.30
C PRO A 52 12.48 10.54 6.80
N ALA A 53 13.62 11.12 6.42
CA ALA A 53 14.02 11.21 5.01
C ALA A 53 14.33 9.84 4.41
N LEU A 54 15.05 8.98 5.15
CA LEU A 54 15.33 7.61 4.72
C LEU A 54 14.05 6.76 4.74
N ALA A 55 13.22 6.91 5.78
CA ALA A 55 11.93 6.23 5.85
C ALA A 55 11.06 6.54 4.64
N LEU A 56 11.00 7.81 4.23
CA LEU A 56 10.27 8.23 3.05
C LEU A 56 10.78 7.58 1.76
N GLN A 57 12.11 7.46 1.60
CA GLN A 57 12.70 6.76 0.46
C GLN A 57 12.31 5.28 0.43
N ASP A 58 12.31 4.61 1.59
CA ASP A 58 11.91 3.21 1.68
C ASP A 58 10.42 3.02 1.37
N PHE A 59 9.54 3.90 1.85
CA PHE A 59 8.13 3.87 1.48
C PHE A 59 7.89 4.17 0.00
N GLN A 60 8.64 5.09 -0.60
CA GLN A 60 8.57 5.37 -2.04
C GLN A 60 9.03 4.18 -2.88
N ARG A 61 10.04 3.45 -2.43
CA ARG A 61 10.49 2.22 -3.12
C ARG A 61 9.49 1.09 -2.93
N ALA A 62 8.84 1.01 -1.76
CA ALA A 62 7.82 0.02 -1.48
C ALA A 62 6.58 0.22 -2.35
N SER A 63 6.19 1.45 -2.68
CA SER A 63 4.98 1.70 -3.49
C SER A 63 5.10 1.34 -4.98
N GLN A 64 6.29 1.40 -5.58
CA GLN A 64 6.46 1.28 -7.05
C GLN A 64 5.86 0.02 -7.69
N LEU A 65 5.89 -1.11 -6.97
CA LEU A 65 5.35 -2.40 -7.44
C LEU A 65 4.47 -3.03 -6.37
N SER A 66 3.81 -2.21 -5.55
CA SER A 66 2.88 -2.69 -4.53
C SER A 66 1.47 -2.75 -5.10
N ALA A 67 0.76 -3.84 -4.80
CA ALA A 67 -0.69 -3.88 -4.99
C ALA A 67 -1.46 -3.15 -3.85
N SER A 68 -0.78 -2.84 -2.74
CA SER A 68 -1.31 -2.15 -1.58
C SER A 68 -0.87 -0.69 -1.57
N GLN A 69 -1.77 0.24 -1.28
CA GLN A 69 -1.42 1.65 -1.10
C GLN A 69 -1.04 2.03 0.36
N GLN A 70 -0.74 1.04 1.20
CA GLN A 70 -0.24 1.29 2.56
C GLN A 70 1.05 2.15 2.58
N PRO A 71 2.05 1.95 1.71
CA PRO A 71 3.25 2.79 1.71
C PRO A 71 2.95 4.28 1.53
N GLU A 72 1.95 4.63 0.72
CA GLU A 72 1.49 6.00 0.47
C GLU A 72 0.87 6.62 1.72
N LEU A 73 0.13 5.83 2.50
CA LEU A 73 -0.41 6.25 3.80
C LEU A 73 0.71 6.56 4.80
N PHE A 74 1.77 5.76 4.82
CA PHE A 74 2.97 6.05 5.62
C PHE A 74 3.67 7.32 5.15
N GLN A 75 3.86 7.51 3.84
CA GLN A 75 4.44 8.75 3.30
C GLN A 75 3.63 9.98 3.70
N ALA A 76 2.30 9.94 3.57
CA ALA A 76 1.42 11.03 3.98
C ALA A 76 1.57 11.32 5.48
N SER A 77 1.68 10.29 6.30
CA SER A 77 1.86 10.41 7.75
C SER A 77 3.21 11.04 8.13
N VAL A 78 4.28 10.70 7.41
CA VAL A 78 5.59 11.35 7.58
C VAL A 78 5.52 12.83 7.23
N TYR A 79 4.90 13.20 6.11
CA TYR A 79 4.71 14.61 5.76
C TYR A 79 3.89 15.37 6.80
N PHE A 80 2.84 14.73 7.35
CA PHE A 80 2.04 15.34 8.41
C PHE A 80 2.86 15.60 9.67
N ALA A 81 3.66 14.63 10.10
CA ALA A 81 4.54 14.74 11.26
C ALA A 81 5.64 15.81 11.09
N GLN A 82 6.12 16.01 9.85
CA GLN A 82 7.07 17.08 9.51
C GLN A 82 6.43 18.47 9.38
N GLY A 83 5.13 18.61 9.67
CA GLY A 83 4.41 19.89 9.58
C GLY A 83 3.94 20.27 8.17
N GLN A 84 4.19 19.44 7.16
CA GLN A 84 3.72 19.64 5.78
C GLN A 84 2.24 19.22 5.62
N ARG A 85 1.36 19.81 6.45
CA ARG A 85 -0.04 19.38 6.61
C ARG A 85 -0.85 19.41 5.31
N ALA A 86 -0.72 20.47 4.52
CA ALA A 86 -1.45 20.61 3.26
C ALA A 86 -1.09 19.50 2.26
N ARG A 87 0.21 19.18 2.15
CA ARG A 87 0.71 18.09 1.31
C ARG A 87 0.21 16.74 1.78
N ALA A 88 0.29 16.47 3.08
CA ALA A 88 -0.16 15.22 3.67
C ALA A 88 -1.67 14.99 3.45
N VAL A 89 -2.49 16.02 3.67
CA VAL A 89 -3.94 15.97 3.44
C VAL A 89 -4.26 15.77 1.96
N GLY A 90 -3.56 16.46 1.06
CA GLY A 90 -3.74 16.29 -0.39
C GLY A 90 -3.43 14.85 -0.85
N MET A 91 -2.30 14.30 -0.38
CA MET A 91 -1.92 12.92 -0.65
C MET A 91 -2.94 11.92 -0.11
N LEU A 92 -3.41 12.11 1.13
CA LEU A 92 -4.39 11.23 1.74
C LEU A 92 -5.77 11.31 1.04
N ARG A 93 -6.16 12.48 0.55
CA ARG A 93 -7.39 12.62 -0.26
C ARG A 93 -7.28 11.90 -1.60
N GLY A 94 -6.12 11.99 -2.27
CA GLY A 94 -5.85 11.23 -3.50
C GLY A 94 -5.96 9.72 -3.25
N LEU A 95 -5.27 9.23 -2.22
CA LEU A 95 -5.35 7.83 -1.78
C LEU A 95 -6.79 7.37 -1.54
N LEU A 96 -7.62 8.18 -0.88
CA LEU A 96 -9.01 7.83 -0.58
C LEU A 96 -9.95 7.95 -1.79
N ALA A 97 -9.55 8.67 -2.85
CA ALA A 97 -10.28 8.66 -4.11
C ALA A 97 -10.11 7.31 -4.83
N ASP A 98 -8.89 6.75 -4.78
CA ASP A 98 -8.57 5.45 -5.39
C ASP A 98 -9.02 4.27 -4.50
N GLU A 99 -8.90 4.42 -3.17
CA GLU A 99 -9.30 3.44 -2.17
C GLU A 99 -10.43 3.95 -1.26
N PRO A 100 -11.66 4.14 -1.78
CA PRO A 100 -12.77 4.70 -0.99
C PRO A 100 -13.21 3.82 0.18
N LYS A 101 -12.77 2.55 0.22
CA LYS A 101 -13.03 1.59 1.30
C LYS A 101 -11.92 1.55 2.36
N ASN A 102 -10.88 2.38 2.24
CA ASN A 102 -9.79 2.42 3.20
C ASN A 102 -10.20 3.17 4.48
N ARG A 103 -10.76 2.43 5.44
CA ARG A 103 -11.24 2.98 6.73
C ARG A 103 -10.16 3.72 7.49
N THR A 104 -8.95 3.17 7.56
CA THR A 104 -7.82 3.77 8.28
C THR A 104 -7.48 5.15 7.70
N GLY A 105 -7.47 5.28 6.38
CA GLY A 105 -7.27 6.56 5.72
C GLY A 105 -8.36 7.58 6.07
N TRP A 106 -9.63 7.19 6.09
CA TRP A 106 -10.74 8.07 6.51
C TRP A 106 -10.62 8.54 7.97
N LEU A 107 -10.20 7.66 8.88
CA LEU A 107 -9.93 8.03 10.27
C LEU A 107 -8.77 9.02 10.41
N LEU A 108 -7.67 8.78 9.69
CA LEU A 108 -6.55 9.71 9.65
C LEU A 108 -6.97 11.06 9.10
N LEU A 109 -7.75 11.09 8.02
CA LEU A 109 -8.24 12.33 7.42
C LEU A 109 -9.12 13.12 8.39
N SER A 110 -10.03 12.43 9.10
CA SER A 110 -10.82 13.03 10.17
C SER A 110 -9.93 13.68 11.25
N ASN A 111 -8.96 12.93 11.76
CA ASN A 111 -8.09 13.41 12.83
C ASN A 111 -7.23 14.60 12.38
N TRP A 112 -6.68 14.54 11.16
CA TRP A 112 -5.80 15.58 10.61
C TRP A 112 -6.54 16.87 10.28
N LEU A 113 -7.79 16.78 9.82
CA LEU A 113 -8.61 17.94 9.49
C LEU A 113 -9.29 18.55 10.72
N ARG A 114 -9.43 17.82 11.84
CA ARG A 114 -10.15 18.30 13.03
C ARG A 114 -9.78 19.71 13.48
N PRO A 115 -8.50 20.11 13.56
CA PRO A 115 -8.14 21.43 14.06
C PRO A 115 -8.45 22.58 13.09
N SER A 116 -8.54 22.30 11.79
CA SER A 116 -8.65 23.34 10.74
C SER A 116 -10.01 23.36 10.03
N ASP A 117 -10.64 22.20 9.88
CA ASP A 117 -11.93 22.03 9.21
C ASP A 117 -12.73 20.92 9.90
N PRO A 118 -13.45 21.27 11.00
CA PRO A 118 -14.29 20.33 11.70
C PRO A 118 -15.37 19.71 10.81
N ARG A 119 -15.98 20.47 9.90
CA ARG A 119 -17.05 19.92 9.05
C ARG A 119 -16.53 18.81 8.14
N ALA A 120 -15.39 19.03 7.48
CA ALA A 120 -14.79 18.01 6.63
C ALA A 120 -14.32 16.79 7.44
N ALA A 121 -13.80 17.01 8.65
CA ALA A 121 -13.42 15.90 9.52
C ALA A 121 -14.63 15.06 9.99
N ASP A 122 -15.81 15.67 10.21
CA ASP A 122 -17.02 14.93 10.60
C ASP A 122 -17.52 14.07 9.44
N ALA A 123 -17.47 14.60 8.22
CA ALA A 123 -17.77 13.85 7.01
C ALA A 123 -16.82 12.66 6.83
N ALA A 124 -15.51 12.85 7.04
CA ALA A 124 -14.52 11.78 6.98
C ALA A 124 -14.78 10.70 8.06
N LEU A 125 -15.11 11.10 9.28
CA LEU A 125 -15.45 10.17 10.36
C LEU A 125 -16.74 9.40 10.08
N ALA A 126 -17.77 10.06 9.54
CA ALA A 126 -19.01 9.41 9.12
C ALA A 126 -18.73 8.35 8.04
N ARG A 127 -17.82 8.66 7.10
CA ARG A 127 -17.40 7.70 6.08
C ARG A 127 -16.68 6.49 6.68
N ALA A 128 -15.76 6.71 7.63
CA ALA A 128 -15.09 5.62 8.34
C ALA A 128 -16.08 4.71 9.09
N ARG A 129 -17.06 5.30 9.80
CA ARG A 129 -18.11 4.54 10.52
C ARG A 129 -19.04 3.76 9.58
N ALA A 130 -19.36 4.32 8.42
CA ALA A 130 -20.19 3.62 7.42
C ALA A 130 -19.52 2.35 6.89
N LEU A 131 -18.18 2.29 6.90
CA LEU A 131 -17.42 1.10 6.54
C LEU A 131 -17.41 0.04 7.66
N ASP A 132 -17.62 0.42 8.93
CA ASP A 132 -17.75 -0.51 10.06
C ASP A 132 -19.11 -1.23 10.09
N GLY A 133 -20.16 -0.57 9.59
CA GLY A 133 -21.52 -1.10 9.55
C GLY A 133 -21.90 -1.77 8.23
N ALA A 134 -20.96 -1.96 7.30
CA ALA A 134 -21.20 -2.66 6.06
C ALA A 134 -21.24 -4.19 6.32
N PRO A 135 -22.27 -4.91 5.81
CA PRO A 135 -22.43 -6.35 6.04
C PRO A 135 -21.31 -7.20 5.46
#